data_AF-A0A2S3U7A3-F1
#
_entry.id   AF-A0A2S3U7A3-F1
#
_cell.length_a   1.000
_cell.length_b   1.000
_cell.length_c   1.000
_cell.angle_alpha   90.00
_cell.angle_beta   90.00
_cell.angle_gamma   90.00
#
_symmetry.space_group_name_H-M   'P 1'
#
loop_
_entity.id
_entity.type
_entity.pdbx_description
1 polymer ?
#
loop_
_entity_poly.entity_id
_entity_poly.type
_entity_poly.pdbx_seq_one_letter_code
_entity_poly.pdbx_strand_id
1 'polypeptide(L)'
;MYWIWKNCHADVKGLNQYRRYLSEAPKRKLAGILSMTEIESLLQQYDVIVPKKRHYYIESNYSHYVHAHHREPLDMMRTVISERHAAYLDDFDQLMHQTSAHMFNMMIMAGPKFDDYAKWVFDILFAVRDRIDIADYDVQEARVFGYLSEFLLDVWINHNQLKYVEVPVMYMEKQQLPAKAYNLLKRKFFHKLLNGLIFRAPAIN
;
A
#
# COMPACT_ATOMS: atom_id res chain seq x y z
N MET A 1 -10.00 -9.71 1.60
CA MET A 1 -10.95 -8.57 1.63
C MET A 1 -12.30 -8.92 0.99
N TYR A 2 -12.36 -9.24 -0.32
CA TYR A 2 -13.63 -9.50 -1.03
C TYR A 2 -14.54 -10.50 -0.31
N TRP A 3 -13.97 -11.63 0.12
CA TRP A 3 -14.72 -12.65 0.83
C TRP A 3 -15.30 -12.14 2.17
N ILE A 4 -14.53 -11.37 2.93
CA ILE A 4 -14.99 -10.76 4.20
C ILE A 4 -16.18 -9.83 3.91
N TRP A 5 -16.07 -8.97 2.91
CA TRP A 5 -17.14 -8.06 2.52
C TRP A 5 -18.43 -8.80 2.15
N LYS A 6 -18.33 -9.93 1.44
CA LYS A 6 -19.51 -10.66 0.96
C LYS A 6 -20.11 -11.65 1.97
N ASN A 7 -19.35 -12.10 2.98
CA ASN A 7 -19.74 -13.25 3.79
C ASN A 7 -19.58 -13.05 5.31
N CYS A 8 -18.94 -11.97 5.77
CA CYS A 8 -18.73 -11.72 7.19
C CYS A 8 -19.66 -10.60 7.68
N HIS A 9 -20.38 -10.85 8.78
CA HIS A 9 -21.31 -9.91 9.40
C HIS A 9 -20.85 -9.44 10.79
N ALA A 10 -19.53 -9.35 11.01
CA ALA A 10 -18.98 -8.86 12.28
C ALA A 10 -19.11 -7.34 12.42
N ASP A 11 -19.28 -6.86 13.66
CA ASP A 11 -19.35 -5.44 14.02
C ASP A 11 -18.04 -4.69 13.76
N VAL A 12 -16.92 -5.41 13.85
CA VAL A 12 -15.57 -4.92 13.56
C VAL A 12 -14.92 -5.86 12.55
N LYS A 13 -14.37 -5.30 11.48
CA LYS A 13 -13.70 -6.03 10.40
C LYS A 13 -12.30 -5.50 10.21
N GLY A 14 -11.37 -6.39 9.86
CA GLY A 14 -10.00 -5.98 9.61
C GLY A 14 -9.18 -7.03 8.89
N LEU A 15 -8.00 -6.60 8.44
CA LEU A 15 -7.01 -7.41 7.75
C LEU A 15 -5.64 -7.19 8.38
N ASN A 16 -5.00 -8.30 8.71
CA ASN A 16 -3.56 -8.37 8.91
C ASN A 16 -2.92 -9.07 7.71
N GLN A 17 -1.61 -8.95 7.58
CA GLN A 17 -0.83 -9.70 6.60
C GLN A 17 -0.35 -11.02 7.21
N TYR A 18 -0.05 -12.02 6.37
CA TYR A 18 0.29 -13.37 6.82
C TYR A 18 1.40 -13.43 7.89
N ARG A 19 2.42 -12.56 7.80
CA ARG A 19 3.55 -12.47 8.75
C ARG A 19 3.70 -11.11 9.43
N ARG A 20 2.65 -10.26 9.38
CA ARG A 20 2.68 -8.91 9.96
C ARG A 20 1.36 -8.58 10.61
N TYR A 21 1.42 -8.12 11.86
CA TYR A 21 0.25 -7.89 12.69
C TYR A 21 0.28 -6.49 13.28
N LEU A 22 -0.88 -5.84 13.36
CA LEU A 22 -1.04 -4.59 14.11
C LEU A 22 -0.83 -4.85 15.61
N SER A 23 -0.04 -3.99 16.25
CA SER A 23 0.54 -4.30 17.56
C SER A 23 0.89 -3.02 18.33
N GLU A 24 0.48 -2.91 19.60
CA GLU A 24 0.96 -1.83 20.48
C GLU A 24 2.37 -2.11 21.04
N ALA A 25 2.72 -3.38 21.21
CA ALA A 25 4.01 -3.77 21.78
C ALA A 25 4.74 -4.80 20.89
N PRO A 26 5.23 -4.42 19.69
CA PRO A 26 5.75 -5.37 18.69
C PRO A 26 6.94 -6.21 19.17
N LYS A 27 7.69 -5.72 20.18
CA LYS A 27 8.80 -6.45 20.81
C LYS A 27 8.35 -7.68 21.61
N ARG A 28 7.09 -7.72 22.05
CA ARG A 28 6.48 -8.86 22.77
C ARG A 28 5.97 -9.97 21.84
N LYS A 29 6.23 -9.87 20.53
CA LYS A 29 5.78 -10.83 19.50
C LYS A 29 4.26 -11.00 19.54
N LEU A 30 3.76 -12.25 19.54
CA LEU A 30 2.33 -12.56 19.55
C LEU A 30 1.61 -11.93 20.75
N ALA A 31 2.26 -11.85 21.92
CA ALA A 31 1.70 -11.22 23.11
C ALA A 31 1.61 -9.69 23.03
N GLY A 32 2.06 -9.08 21.93
CA GLY A 32 1.91 -7.66 21.65
C GLY A 32 0.94 -7.35 20.52
N ILE A 33 0.34 -8.35 19.87
CA ILE A 33 -0.72 -8.13 18.86
C ILE A 33 -1.89 -7.44 19.54
N LEU A 34 -2.54 -6.51 18.84
CA LEU A 34 -3.75 -5.86 19.34
C LEU A 34 -4.79 -6.90 19.79
N SER A 35 -5.18 -6.79 21.05
CA SER A 35 -6.29 -7.50 21.66
C SER A 35 -7.62 -6.87 21.26
N MET A 36 -8.72 -7.60 21.47
CA MET A 36 -10.07 -7.09 21.22
C MET A 36 -10.36 -5.81 22.02
N THR A 37 -9.99 -5.77 23.30
CA THR A 37 -10.18 -4.61 24.17
C THR A 37 -9.39 -3.38 23.69
N GLU A 38 -8.16 -3.56 23.21
CA GLU A 38 -7.37 -2.46 22.64
C GLU A 38 -8.01 -1.96 21.32
N ILE A 39 -8.45 -2.87 20.45
CA ILE A 39 -9.14 -2.52 19.20
C ILE A 39 -10.41 -1.71 19.50
N GLU A 40 -11.25 -2.18 20.43
CA GLU A 40 -12.49 -1.49 20.81
C GLU A 40 -12.21 -0.11 21.40
N SER A 41 -11.23 0.00 22.29
CA SER A 41 -10.81 1.27 22.89
C SER A 41 -10.34 2.28 21.83
N LEU A 42 -9.56 1.83 20.85
CA LEU A 42 -9.11 2.67 19.73
C LEU A 42 -10.29 3.07 18.83
N LEU A 43 -11.21 2.15 18.52
CA LEU A 43 -12.36 2.43 17.66
C LEU A 43 -13.44 3.30 18.32
N GLN A 44 -13.39 3.51 19.64
CA GLN A 44 -14.20 4.54 20.31
C GLN A 44 -13.74 5.97 19.96
N GLN A 45 -12.48 6.14 19.58
CA GLN A 45 -11.87 7.44 19.37
C GLN A 45 -11.50 7.71 17.90
N TYR A 46 -11.38 6.66 17.09
CA TYR A 46 -10.90 6.68 15.72
C TYR A 46 -11.79 5.82 14.83
N ASP A 47 -11.94 6.19 13.56
CA ASP A 47 -12.70 5.45 12.56
C ASP A 47 -11.97 4.21 12.05
N VAL A 48 -10.63 4.25 12.01
CA VAL A 48 -9.80 3.19 11.44
C VAL A 48 -8.44 3.10 12.15
N ILE A 49 -8.00 1.88 12.41
CA ILE A 49 -6.68 1.53 12.90
C ILE A 49 -5.85 1.08 11.69
N VAL A 50 -4.70 1.69 11.48
CA VAL A 50 -3.79 1.41 10.34
C VAL A 50 -2.36 1.19 10.83
N PRO A 51 -1.49 0.51 10.05
CA PRO A 51 -0.07 0.47 10.39
C PRO A 51 0.54 1.87 10.30
N LYS A 52 1.73 2.08 10.87
CA LYS A 52 2.51 3.29 10.56
C LYS A 52 2.80 3.41 9.07
N LYS A 53 2.78 4.65 8.55
CA LYS A 53 3.14 4.92 7.15
C LYS A 53 4.54 4.42 6.82
N ARG A 54 4.68 3.96 5.58
CA ARG A 54 6.00 3.71 4.98
C ARG A 54 6.49 4.99 4.31
N HIS A 55 7.74 5.38 4.54
CA HIS A 55 8.36 6.56 3.94
C HIS A 55 9.39 6.19 2.86
N TYR A 56 9.25 6.78 1.69
CA TYR A 56 10.16 6.72 0.55
C TYR A 56 10.93 8.04 0.46
N TYR A 57 12.13 8.11 1.04
CA TYR A 57 12.86 9.38 1.19
C TYR A 57 13.28 10.08 -0.11
N ILE A 58 13.18 9.41 -1.26
CA ILE A 58 13.69 9.92 -2.55
C ILE A 58 12.71 9.73 -3.71
N GLU A 59 11.54 9.13 -3.47
CA GLU A 59 10.58 8.75 -4.50
C GLU A 59 9.18 9.13 -4.01
N SER A 60 8.33 9.60 -4.92
CA SER A 60 6.90 9.65 -4.66
C SER A 60 6.31 8.24 -4.74
N ASN A 61 5.09 8.05 -4.22
CA ASN A 61 4.36 6.79 -4.34
C ASN A 61 4.25 6.35 -5.81
N TYR A 62 3.97 7.30 -6.71
CA TYR A 62 3.94 7.04 -8.15
C TYR A 62 5.30 6.59 -8.69
N SER A 63 6.37 7.36 -8.46
CA SER A 63 7.70 7.00 -8.99
C SER A 63 8.19 5.68 -8.42
N HIS A 64 7.91 5.41 -7.14
CA HIS A 64 8.26 4.15 -6.49
C HIS A 64 7.55 2.96 -7.15
N TYR A 65 6.25 3.10 -7.46
CA TYR A 65 5.48 2.06 -8.12
C TYR A 65 6.00 1.76 -9.53
N VAL A 66 6.16 2.78 -10.38
CA VAL A 66 6.57 2.57 -11.79
C VAL A 66 8.01 2.09 -11.95
N HIS A 67 8.85 2.26 -10.93
CA HIS A 67 10.19 1.66 -10.90
C HIS A 67 10.17 0.18 -10.48
N ALA A 68 9.10 -0.28 -9.83
CA ALA A 68 8.95 -1.64 -9.33
C ALA A 68 8.00 -2.51 -10.16
N HIS A 69 7.03 -1.91 -10.83
CA HIS A 69 5.91 -2.56 -11.50
C HIS A 69 5.57 -1.89 -12.84
N HIS A 70 4.77 -2.57 -13.67
CA HIS A 70 4.24 -1.97 -14.89
C HIS A 70 3.43 -0.70 -14.61
N ARG A 71 3.75 0.38 -15.34
CA ARG A 71 3.10 1.70 -15.19
C ARG A 71 1.62 1.69 -15.58
N GLU A 72 1.29 1.02 -16.68
CA GLU A 72 -0.05 1.05 -17.30
C GLU A 72 -1.19 0.77 -16.30
N PRO A 73 -1.15 -0.27 -15.45
CA PRO A 73 -2.21 -0.52 -14.47
C PRO A 73 -2.48 0.64 -13.50
N LEU A 74 -1.46 1.40 -13.08
CA LEU A 74 -1.63 2.55 -12.19
C LEU A 74 -2.26 3.74 -12.91
N ASP A 75 -1.82 4.02 -14.14
CA ASP A 75 -2.40 5.06 -14.99
C ASP A 75 -3.86 4.73 -15.35
N MET A 76 -4.16 3.45 -15.57
CA MET A 76 -5.52 2.98 -15.79
C MET A 76 -6.37 3.13 -14.53
N MET A 77 -5.84 2.84 -13.34
CA MET A 77 -6.55 3.08 -12.07
C MET A 77 -6.90 4.56 -11.90
N ARG A 78 -5.99 5.48 -12.21
CA ARG A 78 -6.27 6.92 -12.20
C ARG A 78 -7.41 7.29 -13.15
N THR A 79 -7.41 6.71 -14.35
CA THR A 79 -8.44 6.93 -15.38
C THR A 79 -9.81 6.40 -14.93
N VAL A 80 -9.85 5.22 -14.33
CA VAL A 80 -11.08 4.66 -13.75
C VAL A 80 -11.61 5.53 -12.62
N ILE A 81 -10.74 6.04 -11.74
CA ILE A 81 -11.13 6.95 -10.66
C ILE A 81 -11.70 8.25 -11.24
N SER A 82 -11.06 8.86 -12.25
CA SER A 82 -11.58 10.12 -12.83
C SER A 82 -12.95 9.94 -13.50
N GLU A 83 -13.23 8.78 -14.09
CA GLU A 83 -14.50 8.50 -14.77
C GLU A 83 -15.63 8.11 -13.81
N ARG A 84 -15.34 7.26 -12.80
CA ARG A 84 -16.38 6.65 -11.95
C ARG A 84 -16.48 7.27 -10.57
N HIS A 85 -15.39 7.83 -10.06
CA HIS A 85 -15.22 8.32 -8.70
C HIS A 85 -14.51 9.68 -8.70
N ALA A 86 -14.93 10.58 -9.59
CA ALA A 86 -14.22 11.84 -9.87
C ALA A 86 -13.92 12.68 -8.61
N ALA A 87 -14.79 12.60 -7.60
CA ALA A 87 -14.60 13.26 -6.31
C ALA A 87 -13.32 12.82 -5.56
N TYR A 88 -12.82 11.61 -5.80
CA TYR A 88 -11.60 11.04 -5.19
C TYR A 88 -10.33 11.30 -6.02
N LEU A 89 -10.44 11.92 -7.20
CA LEU A 89 -9.30 12.08 -8.11
C LEU A 89 -8.21 12.97 -7.51
N ASP A 90 -8.59 14.08 -6.88
CA ASP A 90 -7.63 15.01 -6.27
C ASP A 90 -6.88 14.35 -5.10
N ASP A 91 -7.58 13.59 -4.25
CA ASP A 91 -6.97 12.81 -3.18
C ASP A 91 -6.00 11.74 -3.71
N PHE A 92 -6.36 11.10 -4.82
CA PHE A 92 -5.50 10.13 -5.52
C PHE A 92 -4.23 10.79 -6.05
N ASP A 93 -4.36 11.89 -6.79
CA ASP A 93 -3.23 12.61 -7.38
C ASP A 93 -2.31 13.16 -6.30
N GLN A 94 -2.88 13.73 -5.23
CA GLN A 94 -2.11 14.19 -4.09
C GLN A 94 -1.32 13.03 -3.47
N LEU A 95 -1.94 11.87 -3.25
CA LEU A 95 -1.25 10.69 -2.71
C LEU A 95 -0.12 10.21 -3.63
N MET A 96 -0.32 10.23 -4.95
CA MET A 96 0.70 9.84 -5.94
C MET A 96 1.94 10.73 -5.90
N HIS A 97 1.79 11.99 -5.48
CA HIS A 97 2.89 12.93 -5.27
C HIS A 97 3.54 12.85 -3.88
N GLN A 98 2.89 12.23 -2.89
CA GLN A 98 3.45 12.04 -1.55
C GLN A 98 4.59 11.01 -1.55
N THR A 99 5.45 11.11 -0.54
CA THR A 99 6.58 10.21 -0.30
C THR A 99 6.28 9.20 0.80
N SER A 100 5.02 9.06 1.20
CA SER A 100 4.59 8.06 2.17
C SER A 100 3.14 7.63 1.97
N ALA A 101 2.81 6.43 2.44
CA ALA A 101 1.44 5.91 2.47
C ALA A 101 1.31 4.74 3.46
N HIS A 102 0.08 4.40 3.84
CA HIS A 102 -0.23 3.18 4.60
C HIS A 102 -0.23 1.95 3.67
N MET A 103 0.92 1.28 3.60
CA MET A 103 1.09 0.11 2.74
C MET A 103 0.52 -1.18 3.36
N PHE A 104 0.43 -2.23 2.54
CA PHE A 104 0.08 -3.61 2.91
C PHE A 104 -1.42 -3.92 3.09
N ASN A 105 -2.36 -3.04 2.74
CA ASN A 105 -3.80 -3.30 2.91
C ASN A 105 -4.18 -3.76 4.35
N MET A 106 -3.44 -3.30 5.36
CA MET A 106 -3.69 -3.64 6.77
C MET A 106 -4.55 -2.54 7.39
N MET A 107 -5.69 -2.93 7.94
CA MET A 107 -6.62 -1.99 8.58
C MET A 107 -7.57 -2.73 9.52
N ILE A 108 -8.12 -2.04 10.51
CA ILE A 108 -9.25 -2.50 11.33
C ILE A 108 -10.22 -1.34 11.48
N MET A 109 -11.51 -1.56 11.22
CA MET A 109 -12.56 -0.53 11.33
C MET A 109 -13.92 -1.18 11.61
N ALA A 110 -14.93 -0.35 11.91
CA ALA A 110 -16.30 -0.81 12.04
C ALA A 110 -16.79 -1.50 10.75
N GLY A 111 -17.59 -2.57 10.89
CA GLY A 111 -18.09 -3.40 9.81
C GLY A 111 -18.74 -2.60 8.67
N PRO A 112 -19.66 -1.66 8.95
CA PRO A 112 -20.26 -0.82 7.90
C PRO A 112 -19.23 0.00 7.11
N LYS A 113 -18.26 0.64 7.79
CA LYS A 113 -17.19 1.41 7.13
C LYS A 113 -16.29 0.52 6.26
N PHE A 114 -16.00 -0.70 6.74
CA PHE A 114 -15.25 -1.69 5.96
C PHE A 114 -16.01 -2.09 4.69
N ASP A 115 -17.32 -2.28 4.78
CA ASP A 115 -18.14 -2.69 3.65
C ASP A 115 -18.30 -1.58 2.61
N ASP A 116 -18.42 -0.32 3.05
CA ASP A 116 -18.41 0.85 2.17
C ASP A 116 -17.06 1.00 1.45
N TYR A 117 -15.96 0.88 2.20
CA TYR A 117 -14.62 0.89 1.63
C TYR A 117 -14.42 -0.25 0.63
N ALA A 118 -14.78 -1.48 0.98
CA ALA A 118 -14.64 -2.64 0.11
C ALA A 118 -15.47 -2.49 -1.17
N LYS A 119 -16.70 -1.97 -1.07
CA LYS A 119 -17.54 -1.68 -2.23
C LYS A 119 -16.85 -0.71 -3.19
N TRP A 120 -16.30 0.39 -2.67
CA TRP A 120 -15.59 1.39 -3.46
C TRP A 120 -14.33 0.83 -4.11
N VAL A 121 -13.49 0.12 -3.34
CA VAL A 121 -12.25 -0.48 -3.85
C VAL A 121 -12.52 -1.49 -4.96
N PHE A 122 -13.48 -2.40 -4.77
CA PHE A 122 -13.73 -3.45 -5.77
C PHE A 122 -14.42 -2.92 -7.02
N ASP A 123 -15.20 -1.83 -6.93
CA ASP A 123 -15.71 -1.17 -8.14
C ASP A 123 -14.56 -0.64 -9.02
N ILE A 124 -13.57 0.01 -8.40
CA ILE A 124 -12.37 0.50 -9.11
C ILE A 124 -11.54 -0.67 -9.66
N LEU A 125 -11.17 -1.64 -8.82
CA LEU A 125 -10.27 -2.72 -9.23
C LEU A 125 -10.86 -3.60 -10.34
N PHE A 126 -12.17 -3.86 -10.31
CA PHE A 126 -12.83 -4.60 -11.40
C PHE A 126 -12.87 -3.80 -12.69
N ALA A 127 -13.14 -2.49 -12.61
CA ALA A 127 -13.10 -1.63 -13.79
C ALA A 127 -11.70 -1.54 -14.41
N VAL A 128 -10.64 -1.52 -13.59
CA VAL A 128 -9.25 -1.58 -14.08
C VAL A 128 -8.98 -2.94 -14.73
N ARG A 129 -9.35 -4.04 -14.06
CA ARG A 129 -9.15 -5.41 -14.56
C ARG A 129 -9.74 -5.60 -15.95
N ASP A 130 -10.91 -5.04 -16.20
CA ASP A 130 -11.61 -5.20 -17.47
C ASP A 130 -11.00 -4.34 -18.61
N ARG A 131 -9.94 -3.55 -18.31
CA ARG A 131 -9.31 -2.59 -19.25
C ARG A 131 -7.81 -2.77 -19.44
N ILE A 132 -7.18 -3.72 -18.74
CA ILE A 132 -5.76 -4.02 -18.88
C ILE A 132 -5.57 -5.48 -19.29
N ASP A 133 -4.54 -5.73 -20.09
CA ASP A 133 -4.12 -7.10 -20.40
C ASP A 133 -2.94 -7.49 -19.52
N ILE A 134 -3.06 -8.63 -18.85
CA ILE A 134 -2.03 -9.19 -17.97
C ILE A 134 -1.62 -10.60 -18.41
N ALA A 135 -2.00 -11.04 -19.62
CA ALA A 135 -1.75 -12.40 -20.10
C ALA A 135 -0.26 -12.80 -20.06
N ASP A 136 0.62 -11.83 -20.36
CA ASP A 136 2.07 -12.04 -20.38
C ASP A 136 2.76 -11.70 -19.05
N TYR A 137 2.00 -11.38 -17.99
CA TYR A 137 2.59 -11.04 -16.70
C TYR A 137 3.17 -12.29 -16.03
N ASP A 138 4.36 -12.13 -15.42
CA ASP A 138 4.92 -13.19 -14.60
C ASP A 138 4.13 -13.37 -13.28
N VAL A 139 4.47 -14.40 -12.52
CA VAL A 139 3.78 -14.72 -11.25
C VAL A 139 3.78 -13.55 -10.25
N GLN A 140 4.80 -12.68 -10.28
CA GLN A 140 4.89 -11.55 -9.37
C GLN A 140 4.02 -10.39 -9.85
N GLU A 141 4.08 -10.04 -11.13
CA GLU A 141 3.32 -8.95 -11.73
C GLU A 141 1.84 -9.28 -11.85
N ALA A 142 1.46 -10.56 -12.00
CA ALA A 142 0.05 -11.00 -11.97
C ALA A 142 -0.70 -10.63 -10.67
N ARG A 143 0.01 -10.23 -9.62
CA ARG A 143 -0.56 -9.70 -8.37
C ARG A 143 -0.88 -8.20 -8.42
N VAL A 144 -0.84 -7.58 -9.60
CA VAL A 144 -1.03 -6.15 -9.85
C VAL A 144 -2.18 -5.52 -9.06
N PHE A 145 -3.36 -6.15 -9.02
CA PHE A 145 -4.51 -5.60 -8.30
C PHE A 145 -4.29 -5.50 -6.78
N GLY A 146 -3.46 -6.37 -6.22
CA GLY A 146 -3.05 -6.29 -4.82
C GLY A 146 -2.08 -5.13 -4.56
N TYR A 147 -1.24 -4.79 -5.53
CA TYR A 147 -0.35 -3.62 -5.44
C TYR A 147 -1.14 -2.31 -5.62
N LEU A 148 -2.04 -2.25 -6.60
CA LEU A 148 -2.91 -1.11 -6.83
C LEU A 148 -3.77 -0.79 -5.60
N SER A 149 -4.30 -1.82 -4.94
CA SER A 149 -5.15 -1.63 -3.76
C SER A 149 -4.43 -1.03 -2.56
N GLU A 150 -3.09 -1.12 -2.49
CA GLU A 150 -2.32 -0.54 -1.37
C GLU A 150 -2.47 0.98 -1.29
N PHE A 151 -2.73 1.65 -2.42
CA PHE A 151 -2.92 3.11 -2.45
C PHE A 151 -4.35 3.54 -2.12
N LEU A 152 -5.34 2.69 -2.41
CA LEU A 152 -6.75 3.05 -2.33
C LEU A 152 -7.20 3.34 -0.90
N LEU A 153 -6.58 2.73 0.12
CA LEU A 153 -6.94 2.99 1.52
C LEU A 153 -6.71 4.45 1.92
N ASP A 154 -5.56 5.02 1.55
CA ASP A 154 -5.23 6.41 1.92
C ASP A 154 -6.10 7.41 1.16
N VAL A 155 -6.40 7.13 -0.11
CA VAL A 155 -7.35 7.94 -0.90
C VAL A 155 -8.72 7.94 -0.23
N TRP A 156 -9.20 6.77 0.19
CA TRP A 156 -10.48 6.66 0.88
C TRP A 156 -10.50 7.40 2.23
N ILE A 157 -9.45 7.23 3.05
CA ILE A 157 -9.33 7.89 4.35
C ILE A 157 -9.31 9.41 4.19
N ASN A 158 -8.51 9.93 3.27
CA ASN A 158 -8.36 11.37 3.04
C ASN A 158 -9.68 11.96 2.54
N HIS A 159 -10.27 11.38 1.49
CA HIS A 159 -11.50 11.92 0.91
C HIS A 159 -12.66 11.97 1.90
N ASN A 160 -12.87 10.88 2.64
CA ASN A 160 -13.96 10.77 3.60
C ASN A 160 -13.60 11.42 4.96
N GLN A 161 -12.43 12.03 5.09
CA GLN A 161 -11.95 12.71 6.30
C GLN A 161 -12.02 11.80 7.55
N LEU A 162 -11.66 10.52 7.38
CA LEU A 162 -11.72 9.55 8.46
C LEU A 162 -10.60 9.80 9.46
N LYS A 163 -10.94 9.79 10.75
CA LYS A 163 -9.97 9.91 11.82
C LYS A 163 -9.27 8.57 12.01
N TYR A 164 -7.98 8.48 11.71
CA TYR A 164 -7.23 7.23 11.84
C TYR A 164 -6.20 7.27 12.98
N VAL A 165 -5.83 6.08 13.46
CA VAL A 165 -4.71 5.90 14.39
C VAL A 165 -3.67 4.95 13.79
N GLU A 166 -2.40 5.37 13.81
CA GLU A 166 -1.28 4.53 13.38
C GLU A 166 -0.75 3.70 14.55
N VAL A 167 -0.70 2.38 14.37
CA VAL A 167 -0.09 1.47 15.33
C VAL A 167 1.16 0.80 14.75
N PRO A 168 2.13 0.42 15.61
CA PRO A 168 3.27 -0.38 15.17
C PRO A 168 2.84 -1.70 14.53
N VAL A 169 3.75 -2.24 13.72
CA VAL A 169 3.59 -3.55 13.08
C VAL A 169 4.57 -4.53 13.70
N MET A 170 4.05 -5.64 14.21
CA MET A 170 4.85 -6.80 14.63
C MET A 170 5.16 -7.66 13.42
N TYR A 171 6.44 -7.96 13.21
CA TYR A 171 6.93 -8.83 12.15
C TYR A 171 7.32 -10.18 12.73
N MET A 172 6.81 -11.28 12.17
CA MET A 172 7.20 -12.63 12.62
C MET A 172 8.64 -12.98 12.25
N GLU A 173 9.15 -12.41 11.17
CA GLU A 173 10.51 -12.65 10.69
C GLU A 173 11.51 -11.62 11.20
N LYS A 174 12.77 -12.06 11.35
CA LYS A 174 13.90 -11.15 11.57
C LYS A 174 14.06 -10.23 10.36
N GLN A 175 13.89 -8.92 10.57
CA GLN A 175 14.21 -7.95 9.55
C GLN A 175 15.72 -7.83 9.38
N GLN A 176 16.24 -8.17 8.21
CA GLN A 176 17.65 -7.95 7.85
C GLN A 176 17.91 -6.48 7.47
N LEU A 177 17.71 -5.57 8.42
CA LEU A 177 17.90 -4.12 8.22
C LEU A 177 19.31 -3.76 7.69
N PRO A 178 20.42 -4.37 8.17
CA PRO A 178 21.76 -4.05 7.66
C PRO A 178 21.94 -4.45 6.19
N ALA A 179 21.46 -5.64 5.80
CA ALA A 179 21.54 -6.12 4.42
C ALA A 179 20.70 -5.25 3.47
N LYS A 180 19.52 -4.79 3.93
CA LYS A 180 18.69 -3.84 3.17
C LYS A 180 19.38 -2.50 2.96
N ALA A 181 20.03 -1.96 4.00
CA ALA A 181 20.80 -0.72 3.89
C ALA A 181 21.98 -0.86 2.91
N TYR A 182 22.76 -1.95 3.02
CA TYR A 182 23.85 -2.25 2.09
C TYR A 182 23.37 -2.36 0.64
N ASN A 183 22.30 -3.12 0.39
CA ASN A 183 21.75 -3.29 -0.97
C ASN A 183 21.13 -2.00 -1.53
N LEU A 184 20.58 -1.13 -0.69
CA LEU A 184 20.12 0.20 -1.09
C LEU A 184 21.30 1.08 -1.53
N LEU A 185 22.35 1.16 -0.71
CA LEU A 185 23.57 1.91 -1.02
C LEU A 185 24.24 1.36 -2.29
N LYS A 186 24.38 0.03 -2.40
CA LYS A 186 24.92 -0.62 -3.59
C LYS A 186 24.16 -0.16 -4.84
N ARG A 187 22.83 -0.28 -4.87
CA ARG A 187 22.03 0.17 -6.02
C ARG A 187 22.23 1.65 -6.36
N LYS A 188 22.24 2.53 -5.34
CA LYS A 188 22.36 3.99 -5.54
C LYS A 188 23.73 4.42 -6.06
N PHE A 189 24.81 3.74 -5.65
CA PHE A 189 26.19 4.12 -6.02
C PHE A 189 26.76 3.29 -7.17
N PHE A 190 26.36 2.02 -7.37
CA PHE A 190 26.79 1.22 -8.53
C PHE A 190 26.15 1.68 -9.85
N HIS A 191 24.89 2.11 -9.86
CA HIS A 191 24.28 2.66 -11.09
C HIS A 191 24.96 3.96 -11.54
N LYS A 192 25.45 4.77 -10.59
CA LYS A 192 26.22 5.99 -10.89
C LYS A 192 27.58 5.70 -11.51
N LEU A 193 28.20 4.57 -11.14
CA LEU A 193 29.49 4.12 -11.68
C LEU A 193 29.38 3.60 -13.13
N LEU A 194 28.32 2.84 -13.44
CA LEU A 194 28.08 2.34 -14.81
C LEU A 194 27.76 3.46 -15.80
N ASN A 195 26.94 4.44 -15.40
CA ASN A 195 26.66 5.61 -16.26
C ASN A 195 27.85 6.57 -16.41
N GLY A 196 28.79 6.59 -15.44
CA GLY A 196 30.02 7.37 -15.54
C GLY A 196 31.12 6.73 -16.40
N LEU A 197 31.11 5.40 -16.55
CA LEU A 197 32.07 4.65 -17.38
C LEU A 197 31.71 4.66 -18.88
N ILE A 198 30.42 4.74 -19.23
CA ILE A 198 29.97 4.80 -20.64
C ILE A 198 30.31 6.14 -21.31
N PHE A 199 30.47 7.23 -20.55
CA PHE A 199 30.86 8.56 -21.07
C PHE A 199 32.38 8.81 -21.15
N ARG A 200 33.22 7.76 -21.02
CA ARG A 200 34.69 7.88 -21.14
C ARG A 200 35.32 6.86 -22.10
N ALA A 201 34.64 6.50 -23.19
CA ALA A 201 35.32 5.92 -24.34
C ALA A 201 35.84 7.06 -25.24
N PRO A 202 37.16 7.27 -25.39
CA PRO A 202 37.67 8.20 -26.37
C PRO A 202 37.44 7.62 -27.78
N ALA A 203 36.96 8.45 -28.71
CA ALA A 203 36.94 8.13 -30.12
C ALA A 203 38.38 7.84 -30.58
N ILE A 204 38.61 6.64 -31.09
CA ILE A 204 39.87 6.26 -31.74
C ILE A 204 39.69 6.63 -33.22
N ASN A 205 40.49 7.60 -33.68
CA ASN A 205 40.69 7.89 -35.11
C ASN A 205 41.60 6.85 -35.73
#